data_AF-A0AA35Y9E5-F1
#
_entry.id   AF-A0AA35Y9E5-F1
#
_cell.length_a   1.000
_cell.length_b   1.000
_cell.length_c   1.000
_cell.angle_alpha   90.00
_cell.angle_beta   90.00
_cell.angle_gamma   90.00
#
_symmetry.space_group_name_H-M   'P 1'
#
loop_
_entity.id
_entity.type
_entity.pdbx_description
1 polymer ?
#
loop_
_entity_poly.entity_id
_entity_poly.type
_entity_poly.pdbx_seq_one_letter_code
_entity_poly.pdbx_strand_id
1 'polypeptide(L)'
;MILKYSQYATQVMEQRSLTKIVEASIRYLRLSILFSFGVSYYLTVLLLSRDHPTISVADLYVSSLNKTSSSLTNTTTIDIDLKFKNENFGVGIYYEDPLNLTITCIPRNITIFMIIQGFYQGNGKVNHIQASAVVQDLFSNVEQRRTLGVKHVSLFDAGKVIDFMVDLEAKIKFKSIENKKSKLMVGSAVEVNGNTGTSILKTIQMKYSSGSNYWGAVQWLLFLPLFISFVVVTYIAVFIPLLLVVVVVC
;
A
#
# COMPACT_ATOMS: atom_id res chain seq x y z
N MET A 1 76.76 -24.47 3.33
CA MET A 1 75.80 -24.30 2.21
C MET A 1 74.39 -24.75 2.58
N ILE A 2 74.23 -25.92 3.23
CA ILE A 2 72.92 -26.51 3.61
C ILE A 2 72.10 -25.63 4.57
N LEU A 3 72.71 -25.04 5.60
CA LEU A 3 72.02 -24.17 6.57
C LEU A 3 71.36 -22.93 5.92
N LYS A 4 72.03 -22.30 4.94
CA LYS A 4 71.46 -21.16 4.20
C LYS A 4 70.24 -21.57 3.37
N TYR A 5 70.27 -22.77 2.78
CA TYR A 5 69.13 -23.32 2.04
C TYR A 5 67.93 -23.61 2.95
N SER A 6 68.16 -24.17 4.14
CA SER A 6 67.09 -24.44 5.11
C SER A 6 66.40 -23.16 5.61
N GLN A 7 67.18 -22.11 5.93
CA GLN A 7 66.62 -20.82 6.32
C GLN A 7 65.80 -20.18 5.19
N TYR A 8 66.33 -20.22 3.96
CA TYR A 8 65.62 -19.68 2.80
C TYR A 8 64.28 -20.41 2.55
N ALA A 9 64.29 -21.75 2.59
CA ALA A 9 63.07 -22.54 2.42
C ALA A 9 62.01 -22.21 3.49
N THR A 10 62.43 -21.99 4.74
CA THR A 10 61.53 -21.64 5.85
C THR A 10 60.89 -20.27 5.62
N GLN A 11 61.67 -19.26 5.24
CA GLN A 11 61.15 -17.93 4.93
C GLN A 11 60.18 -17.93 3.75
N VAL A 12 60.47 -18.70 2.69
CA VAL A 12 59.58 -18.81 1.52
C VAL A 12 58.26 -19.48 1.89
N MET A 13 58.28 -20.51 2.75
CA MET A 13 57.06 -21.17 3.23
C MET A 13 56.21 -20.24 4.10
N GLU A 14 56.84 -19.44 4.96
CA GLU A 14 56.17 -18.45 5.81
C GLU A 14 55.52 -17.35 4.97
N GLN A 15 56.24 -16.77 4.01
CA GLN A 15 55.69 -15.77 3.07
C GLN A 15 54.52 -16.33 2.25
N ARG A 16 54.57 -17.60 1.83
CA ARG A 16 53.47 -18.24 1.11
C ARG A 16 52.26 -18.52 1.99
N SER A 17 52.47 -18.76 3.29
CA SER A 17 51.38 -18.88 4.26
C SER A 17 50.68 -17.54 4.48
N LEU A 18 51.47 -16.48 4.69
CA LEU A 18 50.97 -15.12 4.89
C LEU A 18 50.17 -14.61 3.68
N THR A 19 50.66 -14.82 2.46
CA THR A 19 49.94 -14.40 1.25
C THR A 19 48.57 -15.08 1.11
N LYS A 20 48.45 -16.37 1.42
CA LYS A 20 47.16 -17.08 1.44
C LYS A 20 46.20 -16.53 2.50
N ILE A 21 46.71 -16.21 3.70
CA ILE A 21 45.90 -15.62 4.78
C ILE A 21 45.39 -14.24 4.37
N VAL A 22 46.26 -13.42 3.76
CA VAL A 22 45.90 -12.09 3.25
C VAL A 22 44.84 -12.20 2.15
N GLU A 23 45.02 -13.09 1.17
CA GLU A 23 44.04 -13.31 0.10
C GLU A 23 42.68 -13.76 0.64
N ALA A 24 42.67 -14.71 1.59
CA ALA A 24 41.44 -15.18 2.22
C ALA A 24 40.73 -14.04 2.98
N SER A 25 41.49 -13.22 3.70
CA SER A 25 40.98 -12.05 4.43
C SER A 25 40.38 -11.01 3.48
N ILE A 26 41.04 -10.74 2.35
CA ILE A 26 40.52 -9.82 1.32
C ILE A 26 39.22 -10.36 0.71
N ARG A 27 39.15 -11.67 0.40
CA ARG A 27 37.92 -12.28 -0.13
C ARG A 27 36.77 -12.19 0.86
N TYR A 28 37.03 -12.49 2.13
CA TYR A 28 36.04 -12.38 3.20
C TYR A 28 35.53 -10.94 3.36
N LEU A 29 36.43 -9.97 3.39
CA LEU A 29 36.08 -8.55 3.49
C LEU A 29 35.18 -8.11 2.33
N ARG A 30 35.50 -8.50 1.09
CA ARG A 30 34.68 -8.18 -0.09
C ARG A 30 33.26 -8.75 0.01
N LEU A 31 33.13 -10.02 0.41
CA LEU A 31 31.83 -10.67 0.59
C LEU A 31 31.01 -10.01 1.71
N SER A 32 31.66 -9.68 2.83
CA SER A 32 31.01 -8.98 3.95
C SER A 32 30.44 -7.62 3.52
N ILE A 33 31.20 -6.84 2.75
CA ILE A 33 30.75 -5.52 2.25
C ILE A 33 29.53 -5.67 1.32
N LEU A 34 29.56 -6.63 0.40
CA LEU A 34 28.45 -6.87 -0.54
C LEU A 34 27.16 -7.31 0.19
N PHE A 35 27.28 -8.27 1.11
CA PHE A 35 26.15 -8.73 1.91
C PHE A 35 25.52 -7.56 2.69
N SER A 36 26.37 -6.73 3.27
CA SER A 36 25.96 -5.58 4.06
C SER A 36 25.26 -4.50 3.24
N PHE A 37 25.74 -4.23 2.03
CA PHE A 37 25.05 -3.36 1.06
C PHE A 37 23.65 -3.90 0.76
N GLY A 38 23.52 -5.22 0.55
CA GLY A 38 22.24 -5.87 0.32
C GLY A 38 21.27 -5.70 1.48
N VAL A 39 21.74 -5.95 2.71
CA VAL A 39 20.92 -5.82 3.93
C VAL A 39 20.52 -4.37 4.18
N SER A 40 21.45 -3.42 4.09
CA SER A 40 21.15 -2.01 4.31
C SER A 40 20.19 -1.46 3.26
N TYR A 41 20.34 -1.90 2.00
CA TYR A 41 19.45 -1.51 0.91
C TYR A 41 18.05 -2.07 1.16
N TYR A 42 17.96 -3.36 1.48
CA TYR A 42 16.70 -4.02 1.80
C TYR A 42 15.98 -3.35 2.98
N LEU A 43 16.68 -3.08 4.08
CA LEU A 43 16.10 -2.39 5.24
C LEU A 43 15.67 -0.97 4.91
N THR A 44 16.45 -0.24 4.11
CA THR A 44 16.06 1.11 3.66
C THR A 44 14.79 1.06 2.83
N VAL A 45 14.71 0.12 1.88
CA VAL A 45 13.49 -0.09 1.09
C VAL A 45 12.31 -0.43 1.99
N LEU A 46 12.47 -1.38 2.91
CA LEU A 46 11.40 -1.82 3.80
C LEU A 46 10.87 -0.69 4.70
N LEU A 47 11.78 0.10 5.29
CA LEU A 47 11.42 1.15 6.25
C LEU A 47 10.87 2.41 5.57
N LEU A 48 11.28 2.68 4.32
CA LEU A 48 10.90 3.89 3.60
C LEU A 48 9.84 3.65 2.52
N SER A 49 9.54 2.40 2.16
CA SER A 49 8.46 2.12 1.21
C SER A 49 7.17 2.67 1.76
N ARG A 50 6.55 3.55 0.97
CA ARG A 50 5.25 4.13 1.28
C ARG A 50 4.27 3.61 0.27
N ASP A 51 3.47 2.68 0.73
CA ASP A 51 2.42 2.10 -0.06
C ASP A 51 1.13 2.88 0.18
N HIS A 52 0.36 3.05 -0.90
CA HIS A 52 -0.97 3.61 -0.78
C HIS A 52 -1.84 2.69 0.09
N PRO A 53 -2.78 3.24 0.87
CA PRO A 53 -3.67 2.42 1.68
C PRO A 53 -4.58 1.63 0.75
N THR A 54 -4.71 0.32 0.99
CA THR A 54 -5.69 -0.50 0.27
C THR A 54 -7.09 -0.11 0.72
N ILE A 55 -7.94 0.24 -0.22
CA ILE A 55 -9.34 0.62 0.03
C ILE A 55 -10.24 -0.40 -0.65
N SER A 56 -11.26 -0.84 0.07
CA SER A 56 -12.24 -1.79 -0.42
C SER A 56 -13.64 -1.41 0.02
N VAL A 57 -14.62 -1.66 -0.83
CA VAL A 57 -16.03 -1.62 -0.48
C VAL A 57 -16.35 -2.94 0.22
N ALA A 58 -16.63 -2.90 1.52
CA ALA A 58 -17.00 -4.08 2.30
C ALA A 58 -18.49 -4.40 2.14
N ASP A 59 -19.34 -3.39 2.10
CA ASP A 59 -20.76 -3.60 1.83
C ASP A 59 -21.34 -2.38 1.13
N LEU A 60 -22.34 -2.61 0.30
CA LEU A 60 -23.16 -1.57 -0.33
C LEU A 60 -24.61 -2.02 -0.27
N TYR A 61 -25.44 -1.21 0.38
CA TYR A 61 -26.86 -1.44 0.53
C TYR A 61 -27.68 -0.28 -0.03
N VAL A 62 -28.73 -0.60 -0.77
CA VAL A 62 -29.64 0.34 -1.41
C VAL A 62 -31.07 -0.03 -1.06
N SER A 63 -31.71 0.76 -0.19
CA SER A 63 -32.98 0.38 0.43
C SER A 63 -34.14 0.22 -0.56
N SER A 64 -34.18 1.02 -1.64
CA SER A 64 -35.26 0.97 -2.63
C SER A 64 -35.18 -0.23 -3.57
N LEU A 65 -34.05 -0.93 -3.60
CA LEU A 65 -33.91 -2.23 -4.28
C LEU A 65 -34.34 -3.39 -3.39
N ASN A 66 -34.48 -3.17 -2.08
CA ASN A 66 -34.88 -4.19 -1.14
C ASN A 66 -36.40 -4.41 -1.16
N LYS A 67 -36.84 -5.31 -2.04
CA LYS A 67 -38.25 -5.72 -2.19
C LYS A 67 -38.75 -6.56 -1.01
N THR A 68 -37.85 -7.07 -0.17
CA THR A 68 -38.22 -7.84 1.03
C THR A 68 -38.57 -6.93 2.21
N SER A 69 -38.22 -5.65 2.15
CA SER A 69 -38.60 -4.67 3.18
C SER A 69 -40.05 -4.20 2.94
N SER A 70 -40.87 -4.23 3.99
CA SER A 70 -42.28 -3.80 3.95
C SER A 70 -42.47 -2.29 3.86
N SER A 71 -41.38 -1.51 3.81
CA SER A 71 -41.38 -0.05 3.78
C SER A 71 -41.26 0.45 2.33
N LEU A 72 -42.40 0.61 1.65
CA LEU A 72 -42.44 1.43 0.43
C LEU A 72 -42.37 2.91 0.82
N THR A 73 -41.17 3.43 1.03
CA THR A 73 -40.92 4.87 1.14
C THR A 73 -40.37 5.40 -0.17
N ASN A 74 -40.76 6.62 -0.56
CA ASN A 74 -40.24 7.30 -1.77
C ASN A 74 -38.77 7.77 -1.60
N THR A 75 -38.18 7.52 -0.43
CA THR A 75 -36.81 7.84 -0.07
C THR A 75 -35.94 6.61 -0.21
N THR A 76 -34.92 6.69 -1.05
CA THR A 76 -33.87 5.69 -1.13
C THR A 76 -32.75 6.04 -0.18
N THR A 77 -32.37 5.13 0.69
CA THR A 77 -31.15 5.22 1.49
C THR A 77 -30.09 4.37 0.83
N ILE A 78 -28.91 4.93 0.63
CA ILE A 78 -27.72 4.19 0.23
C ILE A 78 -26.76 4.18 1.42
N ASP A 79 -26.46 2.98 1.91
CA ASP A 79 -25.49 2.74 2.96
C ASP A 79 -24.27 2.04 2.36
N ILE A 80 -23.08 2.51 2.68
CA ILE A 80 -21.82 1.93 2.20
C ILE A 80 -20.84 1.78 3.35
N ASP A 81 -20.23 0.60 3.48
CA ASP A 81 -19.11 0.35 4.39
C ASP A 81 -17.81 0.30 3.58
N LEU A 82 -16.93 1.27 3.84
CA LEU A 82 -15.60 1.34 3.27
C LEU A 82 -14.57 0.83 4.27
N LYS A 83 -13.78 -0.14 3.83
CA LYS A 83 -12.66 -0.68 4.58
C LYS A 83 -11.35 -0.10 4.06
N PHE A 84 -10.67 0.64 4.92
CA PHE A 84 -9.34 1.19 4.69
C PHE A 84 -8.30 0.34 5.41
N LYS A 85 -7.27 -0.11 4.70
CA LYS A 85 -6.15 -0.86 5.27
C LYS A 85 -4.84 -0.14 4.97
N ASN A 86 -4.15 0.28 6.01
CA ASN A 86 -2.80 0.80 5.89
C ASN A 86 -1.81 -0.36 5.79
N GLU A 87 -1.16 -0.52 4.63
CA GLU A 87 -0.19 -1.61 4.40
C GLU A 87 1.25 -1.25 4.78
N ASN A 88 1.48 0.02 5.12
CA ASN A 88 2.80 0.48 5.58
C ASN A 88 3.13 -0.18 6.92
N PHE A 89 4.41 -0.56 7.11
CA PHE A 89 4.92 -1.24 8.32
C PHE A 89 5.38 -0.28 9.43
N GLY A 90 5.60 1.00 9.13
CA GLY A 90 6.12 1.98 10.10
C GLY A 90 5.44 3.34 10.08
N VAL A 91 4.50 3.56 9.14
CA VAL A 91 4.02 4.91 8.81
C VAL A 91 2.51 4.95 8.90
N GLY A 92 1.99 5.91 9.67
CA GLY A 92 0.55 6.20 9.70
C GLY A 92 0.12 7.09 8.53
N ILE A 93 -1.18 7.16 8.26
CA ILE A 93 -1.75 7.96 7.19
C ILE A 93 -2.79 8.90 7.79
N TYR A 94 -2.64 10.19 7.53
CA TYR A 94 -3.63 11.21 7.81
C TYR A 94 -4.45 11.49 6.55
N TYR A 95 -5.77 11.45 6.71
CA TYR A 95 -6.73 11.97 5.76
C TYR A 95 -7.17 13.32 6.31
N GLU A 96 -6.35 14.36 6.12
CA GLU A 96 -6.57 15.67 6.76
C GLU A 96 -7.77 16.42 6.16
N ASP A 97 -7.97 16.26 4.86
CA ASP A 97 -9.07 16.88 4.13
C ASP A 97 -10.26 15.89 4.05
N PRO A 98 -11.52 16.35 4.04
CA PRO A 98 -12.67 15.48 3.83
C PRO A 98 -12.53 14.67 2.54
N LEU A 99 -12.91 13.39 2.59
CA LEU A 99 -12.87 12.52 1.43
C LEU A 99 -14.19 12.65 0.66
N ASN A 100 -14.08 12.77 -0.66
CA ASN A 100 -15.22 12.86 -1.55
C ASN A 100 -15.53 11.46 -2.08
N LEU A 101 -16.68 10.93 -1.72
CA LEU A 101 -17.19 9.67 -2.21
C LEU A 101 -18.29 9.94 -3.22
N THR A 102 -18.17 9.33 -4.39
CA THR A 102 -19.10 9.47 -5.51
C THR A 102 -19.61 8.10 -5.89
N ILE A 103 -20.93 7.92 -5.91
CA ILE A 103 -21.58 6.67 -6.30
C ILE A 103 -22.41 6.95 -7.54
N THR A 104 -22.10 6.29 -8.65
CA THR A 104 -22.83 6.43 -9.92
C THR A 104 -23.55 5.13 -10.25
N CYS A 105 -24.87 5.20 -10.39
CA CYS A 105 -25.72 4.06 -10.75
C CYS A 105 -25.80 3.89 -12.27
N ILE A 106 -25.40 2.72 -12.79
CA ILE A 106 -25.50 2.36 -14.21
C ILE A 106 -26.72 1.43 -14.39
N PRO A 107 -27.60 1.66 -15.39
CA PRO A 107 -27.45 2.54 -16.55
C PRO A 107 -28.08 3.95 -16.41
N ARG A 108 -28.65 4.30 -15.25
CA ARG A 108 -29.38 5.58 -15.11
C ARG A 108 -28.47 6.82 -15.12
N ASN A 109 -27.16 6.65 -14.93
CA ASN A 109 -26.18 7.72 -14.78
C ASN A 109 -26.56 8.72 -13.67
N ILE A 110 -27.17 8.22 -12.60
CA ILE A 110 -27.47 9.03 -11.42
C ILE A 110 -26.25 9.00 -10.51
N THR A 111 -25.73 10.17 -10.15
CA THR A 111 -24.55 10.33 -9.31
C THR A 111 -24.93 10.89 -7.96
N ILE A 112 -24.41 10.29 -6.91
CA ILE A 112 -24.67 10.62 -5.51
C ILE A 112 -23.34 10.98 -4.86
N PHE A 113 -23.31 12.11 -4.16
CA PHE A 113 -22.12 12.62 -3.50
C PHE A 113 -22.25 12.46 -1.99
N MET A 114 -21.20 11.94 -1.37
CA MET A 114 -21.06 11.77 0.07
C MET A 114 -19.73 12.36 0.52
N ILE A 115 -19.70 12.93 1.72
CA ILE A 115 -18.47 13.48 2.32
C ILE A 115 -18.15 12.67 3.56
N ILE A 116 -16.95 12.12 3.61
CA ILE A 116 -16.42 11.42 4.78
C ILE A 116 -15.46 12.35 5.51
N GLN A 117 -15.64 12.50 6.81
CA GLN A 117 -14.74 13.31 7.62
C GLN A 117 -13.33 12.75 7.61
N GLY A 118 -12.36 13.66 7.62
CA GLY A 118 -10.96 13.31 7.74
C GLY A 118 -10.66 12.52 9.01
N PHE A 119 -9.73 11.58 8.94
CA PHE A 119 -9.36 10.73 10.07
C PHE A 119 -7.88 10.36 10.01
N TYR A 120 -7.36 9.86 11.14
CA TYR A 120 -6.03 9.28 11.21
C TYR A 120 -6.10 7.76 11.21
N GLN A 121 -5.23 7.14 10.42
CA GLN A 121 -5.03 5.70 10.38
C GLN A 121 -3.63 5.35 10.86
N GLY A 122 -3.58 4.57 11.94
CA GLY A 122 -2.32 4.05 12.47
C GLY A 122 -1.62 3.10 11.50
N ASN A 123 -0.36 2.84 11.79
CA ASN A 123 0.47 1.85 11.12
C ASN A 123 -0.18 0.44 11.16
N GLY A 124 -0.28 -0.25 10.02
CA GLY A 124 -0.88 -1.59 9.92
C GLY A 124 -2.36 -1.69 10.31
N LYS A 125 -3.04 -0.57 10.59
CA LYS A 125 -4.42 -0.56 11.09
C LYS A 125 -5.44 -0.67 9.96
N VAL A 126 -6.54 -1.31 10.29
CA VAL A 126 -7.74 -1.39 9.45
C VAL A 126 -8.83 -0.53 10.09
N ASN A 127 -9.41 0.38 9.32
CA ASN A 127 -10.54 1.19 9.73
C ASN A 127 -11.74 0.89 8.83
N HIS A 128 -12.92 0.78 9.43
CA HIS A 128 -14.20 0.70 8.73
C HIS A 128 -14.90 2.04 8.86
N ILE A 129 -15.45 2.53 7.75
CA ILE A 129 -16.16 3.79 7.70
C ILE A 129 -17.47 3.56 6.99
N GLN A 130 -18.54 3.77 7.74
CA GLN A 130 -19.90 3.73 7.23
C GLN A 130 -20.31 5.12 6.78
N ALA A 131 -20.79 5.23 5.56
CA ALA A 131 -21.41 6.43 5.02
C ALA A 131 -22.83 6.10 4.54
N SER A 132 -23.73 7.07 4.71
CA SER A 132 -25.12 6.93 4.30
C SER A 132 -25.59 8.21 3.61
N ALA A 133 -26.39 8.08 2.57
CA ALA A 133 -27.08 9.19 1.95
C ALA A 133 -28.53 8.82 1.66
N VAL A 134 -29.42 9.80 1.88
CA VAL A 134 -30.82 9.69 1.53
C VAL A 134 -31.06 10.46 0.24
N VAL A 135 -31.55 9.77 -0.77
CA VAL A 135 -31.87 10.31 -2.09
C VAL A 135 -33.35 10.12 -2.35
N GLN A 136 -34.04 11.20 -2.72
CA GLN A 136 -35.43 11.11 -3.12
C GLN A 136 -35.53 10.51 -4.53
N ASP A 137 -36.49 9.61 -4.71
CA ASP A 137 -36.93 9.12 -6.02
C ASP A 137 -35.88 8.39 -6.90
N LEU A 138 -34.77 7.90 -6.34
CA LEU A 138 -33.72 7.20 -7.11
C LEU A 138 -34.25 6.06 -8.01
N PHE A 139 -35.27 5.36 -7.50
CA PHE A 139 -35.99 4.28 -8.20
C PHE A 139 -37.52 4.44 -8.11
N SER A 140 -38.01 5.68 -8.00
CA SER A 140 -39.44 5.95 -7.88
C SER A 140 -40.25 5.27 -8.97
N ASN A 141 -41.21 4.44 -8.57
CA ASN A 141 -42.17 3.81 -9.47
C ASN A 141 -43.17 4.82 -10.07
N VAL A 142 -43.07 6.11 -9.73
CA VAL A 142 -44.07 7.13 -10.04
C VAL A 142 -44.02 7.58 -11.52
N GLU A 143 -42.87 7.52 -12.20
CA GLU A 143 -42.81 7.75 -13.65
C GLU A 143 -43.34 6.55 -14.47
N GLN A 144 -43.60 5.41 -13.85
CA GLN A 144 -44.15 4.23 -14.51
C GLN A 144 -45.70 4.25 -14.65
N ARG A 145 -46.37 5.35 -14.28
CA ARG A 145 -47.85 5.47 -14.34
C ARG A 145 -48.40 6.35 -15.47
N ARG A 146 -47.58 6.86 -16.39
CA ARG A 146 -48.08 7.61 -17.55
C ARG A 146 -47.60 6.99 -18.84
N THR A 147 -48.34 5.99 -19.33
CA THR A 147 -48.82 5.83 -20.73
C THR A 147 -49.43 4.43 -20.87
N LEU A 148 -50.77 4.34 -20.86
CA LEU A 148 -51.49 3.11 -21.20
C LEU A 148 -51.12 2.70 -22.63
N GLY A 149 -50.41 1.57 -22.81
CA GLY A 149 -50.21 0.96 -24.13
C GLY A 149 -48.77 0.62 -24.52
N VAL A 150 -47.75 1.04 -23.76
CA VAL A 150 -46.36 0.62 -24.02
C VAL A 150 -46.04 -0.59 -23.13
N LYS A 151 -45.59 -1.69 -23.76
CA LYS A 151 -45.11 -2.89 -23.05
C LYS A 151 -43.99 -2.48 -22.10
N HIS A 152 -44.31 -2.37 -20.81
CA HIS A 152 -43.39 -1.95 -19.77
C HIS A 152 -42.26 -2.98 -19.64
N VAL A 153 -41.06 -2.61 -20.08
CA VAL A 153 -39.85 -3.30 -19.68
C VAL A 153 -39.45 -2.68 -18.35
N SER A 154 -39.72 -3.36 -17.23
CA SER A 154 -39.05 -3.05 -15.98
C SER A 154 -37.56 -3.16 -16.24
N LEU A 155 -36.86 -2.03 -16.20
CA LEU A 155 -35.39 -2.03 -16.33
C LEU A 155 -34.73 -2.85 -15.21
N PHE A 156 -35.46 -3.23 -14.17
CA PHE A 156 -35.02 -3.99 -13.01
C PHE A 156 -35.99 -5.15 -12.69
N ASP A 157 -36.04 -6.12 -13.60
CA ASP A 157 -36.71 -7.39 -13.36
C ASP A 157 -36.14 -8.11 -12.14
N ALA A 158 -36.97 -8.96 -11.51
CA ALA A 158 -36.58 -9.74 -10.36
C ALA A 158 -35.34 -10.61 -10.68
N GLY A 159 -34.27 -10.46 -9.90
CA GLY A 159 -33.00 -11.17 -10.13
C GLY A 159 -31.98 -10.44 -11.00
N LYS A 160 -32.26 -9.21 -11.46
CA LYS A 160 -31.29 -8.41 -12.20
C LYS A 160 -30.24 -7.79 -11.28
N VAL A 161 -28.99 -7.83 -11.73
CA VAL A 161 -27.84 -7.17 -11.09
C VAL A 161 -27.75 -5.71 -11.58
N ILE A 162 -27.49 -4.80 -10.66
CA ILE A 162 -27.34 -3.36 -10.92
C ILE A 162 -25.92 -2.96 -10.55
N ASP A 163 -25.24 -2.28 -11.47
CA ASP A 163 -23.86 -1.86 -11.27
C ASP A 163 -23.80 -0.45 -10.68
N PHE A 164 -23.04 -0.31 -9.61
CA PHE A 164 -22.71 0.96 -8.99
C PHE A 164 -21.21 1.21 -9.14
N MET A 165 -20.83 2.29 -9.81
CA MET A 165 -19.44 2.78 -9.78
C MET A 165 -19.25 3.57 -8.50
N VAL A 166 -18.32 3.13 -7.66
CA VAL A 166 -17.94 3.78 -6.42
C VAL A 166 -16.56 4.38 -6.62
N ASP A 167 -16.48 5.71 -6.61
CA ASP A 167 -15.24 6.47 -6.75
C ASP A 167 -14.97 7.26 -5.47
N LEU A 168 -13.74 7.17 -4.98
CA LEU A 168 -13.28 7.88 -3.78
C LEU A 168 -12.07 8.74 -4.14
N GLU A 169 -12.19 10.03 -3.87
CA GLU A 169 -11.12 11.00 -3.98
C GLU A 169 -10.74 11.52 -2.59
N ALA A 170 -9.45 11.43 -2.26
CA ALA A 170 -8.91 11.87 -0.99
C ALA A 170 -7.55 12.54 -1.15
N LYS A 171 -7.19 13.40 -0.19
CA LYS A 171 -5.82 13.88 -0.02
C LYS A 171 -5.25 13.24 1.24
N ILE A 172 -4.21 12.44 1.05
CA ILE A 172 -3.55 11.73 2.14
C ILE A 172 -2.20 12.35 2.45
N LYS A 173 -1.79 12.25 3.71
CA LYS A 173 -0.48 12.67 4.19
C LYS A 173 0.10 11.56 5.04
N PHE A 174 1.27 11.08 4.68
CA PHE A 174 1.97 10.09 5.49
C PHE A 174 2.55 10.77 6.74
N LYS A 175 2.41 10.14 7.91
CA LYS A 175 3.02 10.58 9.17
C LYS A 175 4.53 10.36 9.10
N SER A 176 5.20 11.27 8.41
CA SER A 176 6.65 11.29 8.27
C SER A 176 7.16 12.72 8.42
N ILE A 177 8.49 12.88 8.33
CA ILE A 177 9.21 14.16 8.41
C ILE A 177 8.74 15.12 7.31
N GLU A 178 8.28 14.61 6.17
CA GLU A 178 7.77 15.43 5.07
C GLU A 178 6.27 15.67 5.16
N ASN A 179 5.88 16.95 5.07
CA ASN A 179 4.49 17.39 5.07
C ASN A 179 3.81 17.31 3.69
N LYS A 180 4.28 16.45 2.78
CA LYS A 180 3.75 16.38 1.42
C LYS A 180 2.42 15.61 1.39
N LYS A 181 1.37 16.27 0.91
CA LYS A 181 0.07 15.65 0.60
C LYS A 181 0.16 14.93 -0.75
N SER A 182 -0.41 13.74 -0.83
CA SER A 182 -0.59 12.98 -2.06
C SER A 182 -2.08 12.87 -2.39
N LYS A 183 -2.42 12.96 -3.68
CA LYS A 183 -3.79 12.80 -4.15
C LYS A 183 -4.05 11.31 -4.35
N LEU A 184 -5.15 10.84 -3.78
CA LEU A 184 -5.62 9.46 -3.88
C LEU A 184 -6.92 9.45 -4.68
N MET A 185 -6.95 8.68 -5.75
CA MET A 185 -8.17 8.42 -6.52
C MET A 185 -8.29 6.92 -6.72
N VAL A 186 -9.36 6.35 -6.17
CA VAL A 186 -9.66 4.93 -6.30
C VAL A 186 -11.10 4.73 -6.75
N GLY A 187 -11.34 3.72 -7.58
CA GLY A 187 -12.66 3.40 -8.11
C GLY A 187 -12.92 1.91 -8.16
N SER A 188 -14.19 1.49 -8.06
CA SER A 188 -14.59 0.12 -8.35
C SER A 188 -16.04 0.00 -8.78
N ALA A 189 -16.33 -1.03 -9.56
CA ALA A 189 -17.67 -1.48 -9.88
C ALA A 189 -18.20 -2.40 -8.78
N VAL A 190 -19.39 -2.11 -8.26
CA VAL A 190 -20.08 -2.89 -7.25
C VAL A 190 -21.41 -3.37 -7.80
N GLU A 191 -21.53 -4.68 -7.95
CA GLU A 191 -22.77 -5.34 -8.34
C GLU A 191 -23.71 -5.48 -7.14
N VAL A 192 -24.92 -4.94 -7.26
CA VAL A 192 -25.97 -4.99 -6.25
C VAL A 192 -27.15 -5.80 -6.77
N ASN A 193 -27.69 -6.65 -5.91
CA ASN A 193 -28.85 -7.47 -6.23
C ASN A 193 -30.14 -6.62 -6.23
N GLY A 194 -30.88 -6.61 -7.34
CA GLY A 194 -32.12 -5.83 -7.49
C GLY A 194 -33.33 -6.32 -6.68
N ASN A 195 -33.20 -7.38 -5.87
CA ASN A 195 -34.25 -7.85 -4.96
C ASN A 195 -33.92 -7.60 -3.48
N THR A 196 -32.66 -7.76 -3.08
CA THR A 196 -32.23 -7.55 -1.68
C THR A 196 -31.65 -6.16 -1.46
N GLY A 197 -31.19 -5.49 -2.52
CA GLY A 197 -30.49 -4.21 -2.44
C GLY A 197 -29.09 -4.30 -1.85
N THR A 198 -28.57 -5.50 -1.59
CA THR A 198 -27.22 -5.72 -1.03
C THR A 198 -26.22 -6.02 -2.14
N SER A 199 -24.95 -5.72 -1.91
CA SER A 199 -23.87 -6.13 -2.81
C SER A 199 -23.82 -7.66 -2.92
N ILE A 200 -23.50 -8.15 -4.12
CA ILE A 200 -23.38 -9.59 -4.38
C ILE A 200 -22.07 -10.12 -3.80
N LEU A 201 -21.00 -9.33 -3.95
CA LEU A 201 -19.69 -9.62 -3.36
C LEU A 201 -19.53 -8.90 -2.02
N LYS A 202 -18.97 -9.62 -1.05
CA LYS A 202 -18.75 -9.13 0.32
C LYS A 202 -17.54 -8.22 0.50
N THR A 203 -16.63 -8.14 -0.45
CA THR A 203 -15.49 -7.21 -0.38
C THR A 203 -14.94 -7.02 -1.77
N ILE A 204 -14.94 -5.78 -2.25
CA ILE A 204 -14.43 -5.42 -3.56
C ILE A 204 -13.30 -4.42 -3.36
N GLN A 205 -12.08 -4.79 -3.74
CA GLN A 205 -10.94 -3.88 -3.69
C GLN A 205 -11.05 -2.82 -4.79
N MET A 206 -10.81 -1.57 -4.42
CA MET A 206 -10.82 -0.45 -5.36
C MET A 206 -9.46 -0.33 -6.05
N LYS A 207 -9.48 0.00 -7.35
CA LYS A 207 -8.27 0.18 -8.16
C LYS A 207 -7.87 1.64 -8.18
N TYR A 208 -6.56 1.91 -8.14
CA TYR A 208 -6.03 3.27 -8.27
C TYR A 208 -6.11 3.76 -9.71
N SER A 209 -6.70 4.93 -9.92
CA SER A 209 -6.82 5.53 -11.25
C SER A 209 -5.54 6.29 -11.66
N SER A 210 -4.83 6.86 -10.68
CA SER A 210 -3.46 7.36 -10.86
C SER A 210 -2.82 7.66 -9.50
N GLY A 211 -1.51 7.50 -9.43
CA GLY A 211 -0.68 7.86 -8.29
C GLY A 211 0.74 7.41 -8.56
N SER A 212 1.63 8.33 -8.94
CA SER A 212 3.06 8.01 -9.00
C SER A 212 3.69 8.30 -7.64
N ASN A 213 4.25 7.26 -7.06
CA ASN A 213 5.09 7.33 -5.88
C ASN A 213 6.48 7.84 -6.30
N TYR A 214 6.63 9.17 -6.38
CA TYR A 214 7.91 9.89 -6.55
C TYR A 214 8.88 9.72 -5.35
N TRP A 215 8.77 8.63 -4.59
CA TRP A 215 9.52 8.35 -3.36
C TRP A 215 10.92 7.80 -3.62
N GLY A 216 11.21 7.32 -4.83
CA GLY A 216 12.49 6.71 -5.17
C GLY A 216 13.71 7.61 -4.93
N ALA A 217 13.59 8.94 -5.09
CA ALA A 217 14.72 9.85 -4.88
C ALA A 217 15.08 10.05 -3.40
N VAL A 218 14.09 10.16 -2.52
CA VAL A 218 14.31 10.33 -1.06
C VAL A 218 14.88 9.05 -0.45
N GLN A 219 14.52 7.90 -1.02
CA GLN A 219 15.04 6.59 -0.65
C GLN A 219 16.57 6.50 -0.82
N TRP A 220 17.13 7.11 -1.87
CA TRP A 220 18.58 7.19 -2.07
C TRP A 220 19.28 8.10 -1.07
N LEU A 221 18.64 9.19 -0.66
CA LEU A 221 19.23 10.20 0.22
C LEU A 221 19.44 9.66 1.65
N LEU A 222 18.56 8.77 2.10
CA LEU A 222 18.64 8.10 3.41
C LEU A 222 19.45 6.79 3.38
N PHE A 223 19.53 6.12 2.23
CA PHE A 223 20.38 4.94 2.05
C PHE A 223 21.87 5.25 2.26
N LEU A 224 22.33 6.37 1.72
CA LEU A 224 23.76 6.73 1.70
C LEU A 224 24.41 6.84 3.10
N PRO A 225 23.85 7.59 4.08
CA PRO A 225 24.46 7.70 5.41
C PRO A 225 24.41 6.40 6.21
N LEU A 226 23.33 5.62 6.12
CA LEU A 226 23.22 4.31 6.76
C LEU A 226 24.25 3.33 6.18
N PHE A 227 24.43 3.37 4.86
CA PHE A 227 25.45 2.57 4.19
C PHE A 227 26.87 2.97 4.62
N ILE A 228 27.18 4.28 4.65
CA ILE A 228 28.50 4.77 5.08
C ILE A 228 28.77 4.38 6.54
N SER A 229 27.81 4.57 7.45
CA SER A 229 27.96 4.19 8.85
C SER A 229 28.27 2.70 9.01
N PHE A 230 27.55 1.85 8.27
CA PHE A 230 27.77 0.41 8.30
C PHE A 230 29.15 0.01 7.75
N VAL A 231 29.59 0.62 6.63
CA VAL A 231 30.92 0.38 6.06
C VAL A 231 32.02 0.80 7.03
N VAL A 232 31.86 1.92 7.73
CA VAL A 232 32.84 2.37 8.75
C VAL A 232 32.92 1.38 9.91
N VAL A 233 31.78 0.92 10.44
CA VAL A 233 31.76 -0.04 11.56
C VAL A 233 32.41 -1.37 11.16
N THR A 234 32.07 -1.89 10.00
CA THR A 234 32.69 -3.13 9.49
C THR A 234 34.16 -2.96 9.17
N TYR A 235 34.56 -1.82 8.60
CA TYR A 235 35.96 -1.49 8.38
C TYR A 235 36.73 -1.51 9.70
N ILE A 236 36.28 -0.79 10.72
CA ILE A 236 36.91 -0.75 12.05
C ILE A 236 36.99 -2.15 12.66
N ALA A 237 35.91 -2.93 12.60
CA ALA A 237 35.85 -4.28 13.18
C ALA A 237 36.82 -5.28 12.52
N VAL A 238 37.14 -5.10 11.24
CA VAL A 238 38.05 -6.00 10.50
C VAL A 238 39.48 -5.48 10.50
N PHE A 239 39.69 -4.16 10.32
CA PHE A 239 41.03 -3.59 10.23
C PHE A 239 41.77 -3.53 11.56
N ILE A 240 41.08 -3.24 12.68
CA ILE A 240 41.75 -3.16 13.99
C ILE A 240 42.40 -4.50 14.37
N PRO A 241 41.70 -5.65 14.32
CA PRO A 241 42.31 -6.94 14.63
C PRO A 241 43.46 -7.30 13.68
N LEU A 242 43.31 -7.00 12.38
CA LEU A 242 44.35 -7.27 11.39
C LEU A 242 45.62 -6.46 11.68
N LEU A 243 45.47 -5.17 11.98
CA LEU A 243 46.58 -4.31 12.34
C LEU A 243 47.29 -4.82 13.60
N LEU A 244 46.53 -5.26 14.60
CA LEU A 244 47.04 -5.88 15.82
C LEU A 244 47.86 -7.14 15.54
N VAL A 245 47.37 -8.02 14.65
CA VAL A 245 48.10 -9.22 14.24
C VAL A 245 49.41 -8.84 13.53
N VAL A 246 49.39 -7.86 12.62
CA VAL A 246 50.60 -7.40 11.94
C VAL A 246 51.62 -6.84 12.93
N VAL A 247 51.18 -6.02 13.89
CA VAL A 247 52.05 -5.43 14.93
C VAL A 247 52.62 -6.49 15.87
N VAL A 248 51.89 -7.59 16.14
CA VAL A 248 52.39 -8.69 16.99
C VAL A 248 53.37 -9.59 16.23
N VAL A 249 53.23 -9.70 14.92
CA VAL A 249 54.04 -10.59 14.06
C VAL A 249 55.30 -9.92 13.52
N CYS A 250 55.27 -8.60 13.30
CA CYS A 250 56.42 -7.80 12.82
C CYS A 250 57.19 -7.16 13.96
#